data_AF-A0A8X7TNH6-F1
#
_entry.id   AF-A0A8X7TNH6-F1
#
_cell.length_a   1.000
_cell.length_b   1.000
_cell.length_c   1.000
_cell.angle_alpha   90.00
_cell.angle_beta   90.00
_cell.angle_gamma   90.00
#
_symmetry.space_group_name_H-M   'P 1'
#
loop_
_entity.id
_entity.type
_entity.pdbx_description
1 polymer ?
#
loop_
_entity_poly.entity_id
_entity_poly.type
_entity_poly.pdbx_seq_one_letter_code
_entity_poly.pdbx_strand_id
1 'polypeptide(L)' 'MSTTAAAKLLRGNGVTLFKVRDETINLLGKSDMYFFSPEHPPLTEPAGKAIDWAVDEKKKSGVA' A
#
# COMPACT_ATOMS: atom_id res chain seq x y z
N MET A 1 0.03 -9.11 18.21
CA MET A 1 0.29 -8.93 16.76
C MET A 1 -1.04 -8.66 16.07
N SER A 2 -1.41 -7.40 15.80
CA SER A 2 -2.73 -7.10 15.22
C SER A 2 -2.65 -7.08 13.71
N THR A 3 -3.39 -7.97 13.04
CA THR A 3 -3.54 -8.01 11.58
C THR A 3 -4.76 -7.21 11.20
N THR A 4 -4.64 -6.20 10.34
CA THR A 4 -5.77 -5.35 9.92
C THR A 4 -6.80 -6.15 9.10
N ALA A 5 -8.04 -5.66 9.05
CA ALA A 5 -9.09 -6.27 8.20
C ALA A 5 -8.67 -6.32 6.72
N ALA A 6 -8.04 -5.25 6.22
CA ALA A 6 -7.47 -5.20 4.87
C ALA A 6 -6.41 -6.29 4.65
N ALA A 7 -5.50 -6.50 5.61
CA ALA A 7 -4.47 -7.53 5.51
C ALA A 7 -5.06 -8.96 5.52
N LYS A 8 -6.14 -9.19 6.28
CA LYS A 8 -6.88 -10.47 6.25
C LYS A 8 -7.57 -10.69 4.91
N LEU A 9 -8.24 -9.66 4.37
CA LEU A 9 -8.90 -9.71 3.07
C LEU A 9 -7.92 -10.04 1.94
N LEU A 10 -6.78 -9.34 1.88
CA LEU A 10 -5.74 -9.58 0.88
C LEU A 10 -5.20 -11.01 0.96
N ARG A 11 -4.88 -11.47 2.18
CA ARG A 11 -4.38 -12.84 2.40
C ARG A 11 -5.41 -13.90 2.02
N GLY A 12 -6.69 -13.68 2.34
CA GLY A 12 -7.78 -14.57 1.95
C GLY A 12 -7.93 -14.73 0.44
N ASN A 13 -7.56 -13.69 -0.32
CA ASN A 13 -7.53 -13.71 -1.79
C ASN A 13 -6.17 -14.14 -2.36
N GLY A 14 -5.28 -14.71 -1.54
CA GLY A 14 -3.97 -15.19 -1.98
C GLY A 14 -2.94 -14.09 -2.24
N VAL A 15 -3.23 -12.83 -1.89
CA VAL A 15 -2.31 -11.69 -1.95
C VAL A 15 -1.54 -11.62 -0.63
N THR A 16 -0.25 -11.95 -0.67
CA THR A 16 0.63 -11.93 0.51
C THR A 16 1.62 -10.78 0.41
N LEU A 17 2.20 -10.40 1.55
CA LEU A 17 3.25 -9.38 1.58
C LEU A 17 4.42 -9.72 0.65
N PHE A 18 4.82 -11.00 0.60
CA PHE A 18 5.91 -11.44 -0.28
C PHE A 18 5.55 -11.30 -1.75
N LYS A 19 4.34 -11.71 -2.15
CA LYS A 19 3.88 -11.52 -3.53
C LYS A 19 3.81 -10.05 -3.93
N VAL A 20 3.29 -9.19 -3.05
CA VAL A 20 3.25 -7.74 -3.31
C VAL A 20 4.66 -7.18 -3.47
N ARG A 21 5.61 -7.62 -2.63
CA ARG A 21 7.02 -7.21 -2.74
C ARG A 21 7.65 -7.66 -4.05
N ASP A 22 7.48 -8.93 -4.43
CA ASP A 22 8.06 -9.48 -5.66
C ASP A 22 7.52 -8.72 -6.88
N GLU A 23 6.22 -8.46 -6.92
CA GLU A 23 5.61 -7.70 -8.01
C GLU A 23 6.06 -6.23 -8.03
N THR A 24 6.23 -5.62 -6.85
CA THR A 24 6.78 -4.26 -6.75
C THR A 24 8.19 -4.19 -7.32
N ILE A 25 9.03 -5.19 -7.03
CA ILE A 25 10.40 -5.28 -7.58
C ILE A 25 10.35 -5.49 -9.10
N ASN A 26 9.43 -6.30 -9.61
CA ASN A 26 9.26 -6.50 -11.06
C ASN A 26 8.87 -5.20 -11.78
N LEU A 27 7.99 -4.41 -11.18
CA LEU A 27 7.46 -3.17 -11.78
C LEU A 27 8.40 -1.98 -11.64
N LEU A 28 9.00 -1.79 -10.46
CA LEU A 28 9.75 -0.59 -10.10
C LEU A 28 11.27 -0.82 -9.94
N GLY A 29 11.71 -2.08 -10.03
CA GLY A 29 13.07 -2.47 -9.70
C GLY A 29 13.29 -2.61 -8.19
N LYS A 30 14.44 -3.17 -7.83
CA LYS A 30 14.85 -3.30 -6.42
C LYS A 30 15.43 -1.96 -5.95
N SER A 31 14.83 -1.37 -4.92
CA SER A 31 15.42 -0.22 -4.25
C SER A 31 16.75 -0.62 -3.59
N ASP A 32 17.74 0.28 -3.61
CA ASP A 32 18.97 0.05 -2.87
C ASP A 32 18.65 0.06 -1.36
N MET A 33 18.92 -1.05 -0.67
CA MET A 33 18.50 -1.26 0.74
C MET A 33 19.20 -0.28 1.70
N TYR A 34 20.25 0.38 1.26
CA TYR A 34 21.06 1.30 2.08
C TYR A 34 21.00 2.76 1.61
N PHE A 35 20.25 3.07 0.55
CA PHE A 35 20.03 4.44 0.12
C PHE A 35 18.82 5.03 0.86
N PHE A 36 19.04 5.43 2.11
CA PHE A 36 18.13 6.36 2.76
C PHE A 36 18.40 7.75 2.17
N SER A 37 17.68 8.09 1.11
CA SER A 37 17.66 9.48 0.67
C SER A 37 17.29 10.34 1.89
N PRO A 38 18.08 11.38 2.24
CA PRO A 38 17.68 12.36 3.26
C PRO A 38 16.34 13.01 2.91
N GLU A 39 15.99 12.99 1.62
CA GLU A 39 14.68 13.41 1.14
C GLU A 39 13.66 12.29 1.29
N HIS A 40 12.56 12.61 1.96
CA HIS A 40 11.34 11.82 1.92
C HIS A 40 10.49 12.35 0.77
N PRO A 41 10.55 11.76 -0.44
CA PRO A 41 9.73 12.22 -1.54
C PRO A 41 8.25 12.14 -1.13
N PRO A 42 7.43 13.09 -1.58
CA PRO A 42 6.00 13.05 -1.32
C PRO A 42 5.40 11.77 -1.91
N LEU A 43 4.17 11.46 -1.52
CA LEU A 43 3.43 10.36 -2.13
C LEU A 43 3.38 10.54 -3.65
N THR A 44 3.54 9.44 -4.36
CA THR A 44 3.27 9.43 -5.80
C THR A 44 1.80 9.77 -6.05
N GLU A 45 1.49 10.38 -7.19
CA GLU A 45 0.10 10.71 -7.55
C GLU A 45 -0.86 9.51 -7.43
N PRO A 46 -0.50 8.28 -7.88
CA PRO A 46 -1.36 7.11 -7.67
C PRO A 46 -1.58 6.75 -6.20
N ALA A 47 -0.56 6.90 -5.36
CA ALA A 47 -0.68 6.63 -3.92
C ALA A 47 -1.61 7.66 -3.25
N GLY A 48 -1.51 8.94 -3.63
CA GLY A 48 -2.44 9.98 -3.18
C GLY A 48 -3.88 9.66 -3.56
N LYS A 49 -4.14 9.35 -4.84
CA LYS A 49 -5.48 8.98 -5.33
C LYS A 49 -6.07 7.76 -4.62
N ALA A 50 -5.24 6.77 -4.29
CA ALA A 50 -5.69 5.58 -3.55
C ALA A 50 -6.15 5.94 -2.12
N ILE A 51 -5.47 6.88 -1.46
CA ILE A 51 -5.86 7.37 -0.13
C ILE A 51 -7.14 8.20 -0.21
N ASP A 52 -7.23 9.12 -1.17
CA ASP A 52 -8.42 9.95 -1.36
C ASP A 52 -9.66 9.07 -1.63
N TRP A 53 -9.50 8.06 -2.49
CA TRP A 53 -10.55 7.08 -2.76
C TRP A 53 -10.98 6.33 -1.48
N ALA A 54 -10.02 5.85 -0.68
CA ALA A 54 -10.34 5.16 0.57
C ALA A 54 -11.10 6.05 1.57
N VAL A 55 -10.77 7.34 1.64
CA VAL A 55 -11.47 8.33 2.46
C VAL A 55 -12.89 8.55 1.97
N ASP A 56 -13.08 8.68 0.65
CA ASP A 56 -14.41 8.88 0.07
C ASP A 56 -15.30 7.65 0.23
N GLU A 57 -14.76 6.44 0.09
CA GLU A 57 -15.48 5.20 0.40
C GLU A 57 -15.87 5.13 1.88
N LYS A 58 -14.99 5.54 2.80
CA LYS A 58 -15.35 5.64 4.23
C LYS A 58 -16.54 6.58 4.42
N LYS A 59 -16.53 7.78 3.83
CA LYS A 59 -17.64 8.75 3.93
C LYS A 59 -18.96 8.17 3.40
N LYS A 60 -18.92 7.47 2.27
CA LYS A 60 -20.10 6.83 1.66
C LYS A 60 -20.69 5.72 2.53
N SER A 61 -19.85 4.98 3.25
CA SER A 61 -20.28 3.87 4.11
C SER A 61 -21.10 4.29 5.34
N GLY A 62 -21.22 5.59 5.62
CA GLY A 62 -21.96 6.11 6.77
C GLY A 62 -21.31 5.83 8.13
N VAL A 63 -20.12 5.24 8.13
CA VAL A 63 -19.32 4.97 9.33
C VAL A 63 -18.44 6.20 9.59
N ALA A 64 -18.91 7.08 10.47
CA ALA A 64 -18.11 8.17 11.05
C ALA A 64 -16.98 7.60 11.93
#